data_AF-A0A2J8JTN3-F1
#
_entry.id   AF-A0A2J8JTN3-F1
#
_cell.length_a   1.000
_cell.length_b   1.000
_cell.length_c   1.000
_cell.angle_alpha   90.00
_cell.angle_beta   90.00
_cell.angle_gamma   90.00
#
_symmetry.space_group_name_H-M   'P 1'
#
loop_
_entity.id
_entity.type
_entity.pdbx_description
1 polymer ?
#
loop_
_entity_poly.entity_id
_entity_poly.type
_entity_poly.pdbx_seq_one_letter_code
_entity_poly.pdbx_strand_id
1 'polypeptide(L)'
;MMLGTEGGEGFVVKVRGLPWSCSADEVQRFFSDCKIQNGAQGIRFIYTREGRPSGEAFVELESEDEVKLALKKDRETMGHRYVEVFKSNNVEMDWVLKHTGPNSPDTANDGFVRLRGLPFGCSKEEIVQFFSGLEIVPNGITLPVDFQGRSTGEAFVQFASQE
;
A
#
# COMPACT_ATOMS: atom_id res chain seq x y z
N MET A 1 0.82 -28.94 3.11
CA MET A 1 -0.18 -27.91 3.50
C MET A 1 0.25 -26.62 2.83
N MET A 2 -0.38 -26.26 1.73
CA MET A 2 -0.21 -24.96 1.10
C MET A 2 -1.62 -24.45 0.84
N LEU A 3 -2.11 -23.55 1.69
CA LEU A 3 -3.31 -22.79 1.38
C LEU A 3 -2.85 -21.67 0.45
N GLY A 4 -2.88 -21.95 -0.85
CA GLY A 4 -3.09 -20.90 -1.83
C GLY A 4 -4.53 -20.43 -1.66
N THR A 5 -4.74 -19.34 -0.95
CA THR A 5 -6.02 -18.64 -1.00
C THR A 5 -6.03 -17.75 -2.22
N GLU A 6 -6.92 -18.13 -3.13
CA GLU A 6 -7.48 -17.37 -4.23
C GLU A 6 -7.61 -15.87 -3.88
N GLY A 7 -7.41 -14.99 -4.86
CA GLY A 7 -7.37 -13.53 -4.71
C GLY A 7 -8.63 -12.92 -4.10
N GLY A 8 -8.78 -13.07 -2.79
CA GLY A 8 -9.82 -12.47 -1.99
C GLY A 8 -9.48 -11.02 -1.66
N GLU A 9 -10.49 -10.16 -1.70
CA GLU A 9 -10.48 -8.87 -1.04
C GLU A 9 -10.23 -9.07 0.45
N GLY A 10 -8.96 -9.12 0.87
CA GLY A 10 -8.62 -9.09 2.29
C GLY A 10 -9.11 -7.79 2.92
N PHE A 11 -9.38 -7.84 4.22
CA PHE A 11 -9.82 -6.68 4.99
C PHE A 11 -8.60 -5.79 5.32
N VAL A 12 -8.15 -5.02 4.33
CA VAL A 12 -6.93 -4.22 4.46
C VAL A 12 -7.24 -2.74 4.35
N VAL A 13 -6.61 -1.94 5.19
CA VAL A 13 -6.53 -0.48 5.02
C VAL A 13 -5.09 -0.06 4.80
N LYS A 14 -4.90 0.94 3.94
CA LYS A 14 -3.63 1.64 3.75
C LYS A 14 -3.68 2.94 4.54
N VAL A 15 -2.68 3.17 5.37
CA VAL A 15 -2.54 4.39 6.15
C VAL A 15 -1.39 5.23 5.64
N ARG A 16 -1.60 6.54 5.58
CA ARG A 16 -0.57 7.53 5.23
C ARG A 16 -0.50 8.64 6.26
N GLY A 17 0.63 9.35 6.28
CA GLY A 17 0.84 10.47 7.20
C GLY A 17 1.36 10.06 8.57
N LEU A 18 1.71 8.79 8.77
CA LEU A 18 2.30 8.32 10.02
C LEU A 18 3.60 9.10 10.31
N PRO A 19 3.89 9.46 11.58
CA PRO A 19 5.21 9.93 11.97
C PRO A 19 6.29 8.92 11.59
N TRP A 20 7.45 9.38 11.12
CA TRP A 20 8.52 8.45 10.71
C TRP A 20 9.08 7.60 11.86
N SER A 21 8.96 8.06 13.10
CA SER A 21 9.37 7.32 14.29
C SER A 21 8.28 6.40 14.86
N CYS A 22 7.12 6.31 14.19
CA CYS A 22 5.96 5.57 14.69
C CYS A 22 6.24 4.06 14.71
N SER A 23 5.88 3.42 15.81
CA SER A 23 5.95 1.97 16.01
C SER A 23 4.62 1.28 15.71
N ALA A 24 4.66 -0.04 15.47
CA ALA A 24 3.45 -0.83 15.25
C ALA A 24 2.48 -0.75 16.45
N ASP A 25 3.00 -0.66 17.67
CA ASP A 25 2.21 -0.53 18.89
C ASP A 25 1.46 0.81 18.98
N GLU A 26 2.06 1.91 18.48
CA GLU A 26 1.38 3.20 18.36
C GLU A 26 0.28 3.18 17.28
N VAL A 27 0.53 2.52 16.14
CA VAL A 27 -0.51 2.31 15.11
C VAL A 27 -1.65 1.46 15.67
N GLN A 28 -1.34 0.41 16.41
CA GLN A 28 -2.35 -0.43 17.06
C GLN A 28 -3.18 0.38 18.07
N ARG A 29 -2.57 1.29 18.84
CA ARG A 29 -3.31 2.20 19.73
C ARG A 29 -4.20 3.18 18.98
N PHE A 30 -3.76 3.70 17.83
CA PHE A 30 -4.57 4.60 17.00
C PHE A 30 -5.85 3.91 16.48
N PHE A 31 -5.73 2.62 16.15
CA PHE A 31 -6.84 1.75 15.77
C PHE A 31 -7.40 0.93 16.95
N SER A 32 -7.37 1.45 18.18
CA SER A 32 -7.82 0.70 19.37
C SER A 32 -9.27 0.22 19.33
N ASP A 33 -10.11 0.91 18.55
CA ASP A 33 -11.52 0.57 18.33
C ASP A 33 -11.72 -0.51 17.27
N CYS A 34 -10.64 -0.99 16.64
CA CYS A 34 -10.64 -1.98 15.58
C CYS A 34 -9.87 -3.24 16.00
N LYS A 35 -10.26 -4.38 15.46
CA LYS A 35 -9.56 -5.65 15.62
C LYS A 35 -8.60 -5.86 14.45
N ILE A 36 -7.32 -5.66 14.74
CA ILE A 36 -6.22 -5.91 13.82
C ILE A 36 -5.88 -7.40 13.85
N GLN A 37 -5.82 -8.01 12.68
CA GLN A 37 -5.48 -9.43 12.53
C GLN A 37 -4.05 -9.67 13.04
N ASN A 38 -3.90 -10.61 13.98
CA ASN A 38 -2.61 -10.90 14.65
C ASN A 38 -1.98 -9.69 15.40
N GLY A 39 -2.78 -8.68 15.77
CA GLY A 39 -2.30 -7.49 16.49
C GLY A 39 -1.22 -6.73 15.74
N ALA A 40 -0.12 -6.36 16.42
CA ALA A 40 0.99 -5.63 15.81
C ALA A 40 1.62 -6.32 14.58
N GLN A 41 1.45 -7.63 14.41
CA GLN A 41 1.94 -8.35 13.23
C GLN A 41 1.12 -8.10 11.96
N GLY A 42 -0.15 -7.71 12.10
CA GLY A 42 -1.00 -7.28 10.98
C GLY A 42 -0.68 -5.86 10.49
N ILE A 43 0.30 -5.19 11.10
CA ILE A 43 0.73 -3.83 10.75
C ILE A 43 2.04 -3.93 9.98
N ARG A 44 1.99 -3.58 8.70
CA ARG A 44 3.09 -3.73 7.74
C ARG A 44 3.54 -2.37 7.22
N PHE A 45 4.64 -1.85 7.77
CA PHE A 45 5.21 -0.58 7.32
C PHE A 45 5.80 -0.69 5.92
N ILE A 46 5.63 0.38 5.14
CA ILE A 46 6.26 0.57 3.83
C ILE A 46 7.56 1.35 4.04
N TYR A 47 8.64 0.86 3.44
CA TYR A 47 9.95 1.51 3.53
C TYR A 47 10.37 2.07 2.17
N THR A 48 11.18 3.12 2.21
CA THR A 48 11.88 3.62 1.02
C THR A 48 12.98 2.64 0.62
N ARG A 49 13.52 2.82 -0.59
CA ARG A 49 14.67 2.04 -1.07
C ARG A 49 15.91 2.17 -0.19
N GLU A 50 16.01 3.25 0.58
CA GLU A 50 17.09 3.48 1.56
C GLU A 50 16.83 2.78 2.91
N GLY A 51 15.75 2.00 3.03
CA GLY A 51 15.35 1.31 4.26
C GLY A 51 14.73 2.22 5.31
N ARG A 52 14.33 3.46 4.95
CA ARG A 52 13.69 4.39 5.89
C ARG A 52 12.16 4.24 5.86
N PRO A 53 11.45 4.40 6.97
CA PRO A 53 9.99 4.36 6.96
C PRO A 53 9.42 5.46 6.06
N SER A 54 8.49 5.12 5.16
CA SER A 54 7.90 6.10 4.23
C SER A 54 6.87 7.01 4.91
N GLY A 55 6.42 6.66 6.12
CA GLY A 55 5.25 7.26 6.77
C GLY A 55 3.93 6.63 6.33
N GLU A 56 4.00 5.42 5.75
CA GLU A 56 2.84 4.66 5.30
C GLU A 56 2.91 3.22 5.81
N ALA A 57 1.76 2.59 5.99
CA ALA A 57 1.65 1.19 6.37
C ALA A 57 0.36 0.58 5.81
N PHE A 58 0.33 -0.75 5.74
CA PHE A 58 -0.91 -1.51 5.62
C PHE A 58 -1.30 -2.08 6.99
N VAL A 59 -2.61 -2.15 7.24
CA VAL A 59 -3.19 -2.75 8.45
C VAL A 59 -4.20 -3.80 8.01
N GLU A 60 -3.92 -5.05 8.34
CA GLU A 60 -4.80 -6.20 8.14
C GLU A 60 -5.81 -6.28 9.30
N LEU A 61 -7.10 -6.33 8.97
CA LEU A 61 -8.22 -6.32 9.92
C LEU A 61 -8.97 -7.66 9.90
N GLU A 62 -9.72 -7.95 10.95
CA GLU A 62 -10.40 -9.25 11.06
C GLU A 62 -11.69 -9.35 10.22
N SER A 63 -12.34 -8.23 9.87
CA SER A 63 -13.60 -8.24 9.11
C SER A 63 -13.86 -6.94 8.34
N GLU A 64 -14.88 -6.97 7.46
CA GLU A 64 -15.33 -5.77 6.73
C GLU A 64 -15.86 -4.67 7.67
N ASP A 65 -16.51 -5.04 8.78
CA ASP A 65 -17.00 -4.06 9.74
C ASP A 65 -15.85 -3.34 10.44
N GLU A 66 -14.74 -4.05 10.71
CA GLU A 66 -13.51 -3.44 11.22
C GLU A 66 -12.89 -2.48 10.20
N VAL A 67 -12.94 -2.80 8.89
CA VAL A 67 -12.52 -1.86 7.83
C VAL A 67 -13.36 -0.58 7.87
N LYS A 68 -14.69 -0.70 8.00
CA LYS A 68 -15.58 0.46 8.11
C LYS A 68 -15.29 1.29 9.36
N LEU A 69 -14.89 0.66 10.48
CA LEU A 69 -14.46 1.36 11.68
C LEU A 69 -13.12 2.06 11.48
N ALA A 70 -12.13 1.39 10.90
CA ALA A 70 -10.83 1.96 10.62
C ALA A 70 -10.92 3.18 9.69
N LEU A 71 -11.79 3.14 8.69
CA LEU A 71 -12.04 4.28 7.78
C LEU A 71 -12.62 5.51 8.49
N LYS A 72 -13.27 5.36 9.66
CA LYS A 72 -13.74 6.51 10.46
C LYS A 72 -12.60 7.26 11.14
N LYS A 73 -11.40 6.68 11.19
CA LYS A 73 -10.17 7.31 11.70
C LYS A 73 -9.52 8.24 10.67
N ASP A 74 -10.05 8.33 9.45
CA ASP A 74 -9.53 9.21 8.42
C ASP A 74 -9.51 10.68 8.90
N ARG A 75 -8.35 11.32 8.73
CA ARG A 75 -8.03 12.70 9.15
C ARG A 75 -7.93 12.90 10.67
N GLU A 76 -7.96 11.84 11.48
CA GLU A 76 -7.57 11.94 12.88
C GLU A 76 -6.06 12.17 13.00
N THR A 77 -5.63 12.64 14.18
CA THR A 77 -4.24 13.03 14.42
C THR A 77 -3.47 12.00 15.22
N MET A 78 -2.24 11.71 14.78
CA MET A 78 -1.25 10.97 15.55
C MET A 78 -0.12 11.93 15.93
N GLY A 79 -0.18 12.43 17.18
CA GLY A 79 0.67 13.54 17.61
C GLY A 79 0.34 14.81 16.83
N HIS A 80 1.31 15.34 16.08
CA HIS A 80 1.15 16.56 15.26
C HIS A 80 0.82 16.29 13.78
N ARG A 81 0.67 15.01 13.40
CA ARG A 81 0.46 14.58 12.01
C ARG A 81 -0.98 14.15 11.82
N TYR A 82 -1.60 14.58 10.72
CA TYR A 82 -2.87 14.02 10.27
C TYR A 82 -2.61 12.68 9.59
N VAL A 83 -3.42 11.68 9.91
CA VAL A 83 -3.37 10.35 9.32
C VAL A 83 -4.52 10.21 8.33
N GLU A 84 -4.21 9.77 7.13
CA GLU A 84 -5.20 9.42 6.11
C GLU A 84 -5.38 7.91 6.08
N VAL A 85 -6.63 7.44 5.97
CA VAL A 85 -6.97 6.02 5.97
C VAL A 85 -7.76 5.68 4.71
N PHE A 86 -7.22 4.78 3.90
CA PHE A 86 -7.81 4.35 2.64
C PHE A 86 -8.15 2.86 2.69
N LYS A 87 -9.28 2.46 2.10
CA LYS A 87 -9.56 1.04 1.85
C LYS A 87 -8.53 0.53 0.85
N SER A 88 -7.97 -0.65 1.09
CA SER A 88 -7.04 -1.32 0.19
C SER A 88 -7.40 -2.82 0.13
N ASN A 89 -6.54 -3.62 -0.49
CA ASN A 89 -6.73 -5.05 -0.65
C ASN A 89 -5.40 -5.81 -0.53
N ASN A 90 -5.50 -7.13 -0.36
CA ASN A 90 -4.33 -7.99 -0.22
C ASN A 90 -3.39 -7.96 -1.43
N VAL A 91 -3.93 -7.76 -2.64
CA VAL A 91 -3.12 -7.75 -3.87
C VAL A 91 -2.21 -6.52 -3.88
N GLU A 92 -2.76 -5.32 -3.62
CA GLU A 92 -1.95 -4.11 -3.50
C GLU A 92 -0.93 -4.25 -2.36
N MET A 93 -1.36 -4.72 -1.19
CA MET A 93 -0.49 -4.87 -0.02
C MET A 93 0.67 -5.83 -0.29
N ASP A 94 0.41 -7.07 -0.69
CA ASP A 94 1.44 -8.09 -0.97
C ASP A 94 2.41 -7.59 -2.04
N TRP A 95 1.86 -6.98 -3.09
CA TRP A 95 2.67 -6.44 -4.18
C TRP A 95 3.56 -5.30 -3.69
N VAL A 96 3.05 -4.32 -2.94
CA VAL A 96 3.88 -3.24 -2.39
C VAL A 96 4.94 -3.77 -1.42
N LEU A 97 4.57 -4.69 -0.51
CA LEU A 97 5.49 -5.21 0.51
C LEU A 97 6.62 -6.04 -0.09
N LYS A 98 6.39 -6.76 -1.20
CA LYS A 98 7.45 -7.44 -1.96
C LYS A 98 8.52 -6.49 -2.47
N HIS A 99 8.15 -5.26 -2.82
CA HIS A 99 9.05 -4.28 -3.46
C HIS A 99 9.45 -3.11 -2.53
N THR A 100 9.09 -3.12 -1.25
CA THR A 100 9.37 -2.00 -0.31
C THR A 100 9.85 -2.43 1.08
N GLY A 101 10.34 -3.67 1.23
CA GLY A 101 10.81 -4.20 2.52
C GLY A 101 12.33 -4.01 2.78
N PRO A 102 12.78 -3.95 4.05
CA PRO A 102 14.19 -3.89 4.41
C PRO A 102 14.97 -5.20 4.10
N ASN A 103 14.26 -6.28 3.79
CA ASN A 103 14.80 -7.62 3.52
C ASN A 103 14.39 -8.18 2.15
N SER A 104 13.88 -7.37 1.21
CA SER A 104 13.61 -7.86 -0.14
C SER A 104 14.93 -7.89 -0.93
N PRO A 105 15.49 -9.08 -1.25
CA PRO A 105 16.78 -9.20 -1.94
C PRO A 105 16.76 -8.58 -3.35
N ASP A 106 15.57 -8.28 -3.88
CA ASP A 106 15.32 -7.82 -5.25
C ASP A 106 14.99 -6.32 -5.38
N THR A 107 14.90 -5.56 -4.28
CA THR A 107 14.58 -4.11 -4.37
C THR A 107 15.61 -3.30 -5.15
N ALA A 108 16.82 -3.84 -5.32
CA ALA A 108 17.89 -3.22 -6.10
C ALA A 108 17.84 -3.54 -7.60
N ASN A 109 17.03 -4.48 -8.09
CA ASN A 109 17.06 -4.91 -9.50
C ASN A 109 15.69 -5.07 -10.20
N ASP A 110 14.57 -4.97 -9.49
CA ASP A 110 13.26 -5.36 -10.05
C ASP A 110 12.55 -4.30 -10.92
N GLY A 111 13.27 -3.30 -11.44
CA GLY A 111 12.69 -2.28 -12.34
C GLY A 111 11.46 -1.55 -11.77
N PHE A 112 11.28 -1.49 -10.44
CA PHE A 112 10.00 -1.10 -9.85
C PHE A 112 9.87 0.41 -9.60
N VAL A 113 8.87 1.07 -10.19
CA VAL A 113 8.58 2.49 -10.04
C VAL A 113 7.17 2.71 -9.46
N ARG A 114 7.10 3.53 -8.41
CA ARG A 114 5.84 4.06 -7.88
C ARG A 114 5.60 5.47 -8.41
N LEU A 115 4.51 5.65 -9.15
CA LEU A 115 3.99 6.95 -9.56
C LEU A 115 3.06 7.50 -8.50
N ARG A 116 3.13 8.82 -8.27
CA ARG A 116 2.22 9.57 -7.40
C ARG A 116 1.80 10.87 -8.08
N GLY A 117 0.58 11.31 -7.78
CA GLY A 117 0.01 12.55 -8.33
C GLY A 117 -0.57 12.37 -9.72
N LEU A 118 -0.98 11.15 -10.08
CA LEU A 118 -1.61 10.89 -11.37
C LEU A 118 -2.99 11.58 -11.44
N PRO A 119 -3.38 12.08 -12.63
CA PRO A 119 -4.73 12.59 -12.85
C PRO A 119 -5.80 11.54 -12.50
N PHE A 120 -6.97 11.98 -12.03
CA PHE A 120 -8.07 11.09 -11.63
C PHE A 120 -8.53 10.11 -12.72
N GLY A 121 -8.38 10.47 -14.00
CA GLY A 121 -8.73 9.65 -15.15
C GLY A 121 -7.56 8.88 -15.77
N CYS A 122 -6.38 8.87 -15.15
CA CYS A 122 -5.18 8.25 -15.72
C CYS A 122 -5.37 6.74 -15.90
N SER A 123 -5.27 6.29 -17.15
CA SER A 123 -5.41 4.90 -17.59
C SER A 123 -4.07 4.16 -17.67
N LYS A 124 -4.11 2.83 -17.79
CA LYS A 124 -2.88 2.04 -17.99
C LYS A 124 -2.23 2.41 -19.32
N GLU A 125 -3.03 2.64 -20.35
CA GLU A 125 -2.60 3.03 -21.69
C GLU A 125 -1.83 4.35 -21.67
N GLU A 126 -2.29 5.35 -20.91
CA GLU A 126 -1.56 6.62 -20.73
C GLU A 126 -0.22 6.42 -20.01
N ILE A 127 -0.14 5.51 -19.03
CA ILE A 127 1.12 5.17 -18.36
C ILE A 127 2.10 4.48 -19.33
N VAL A 128 1.60 3.54 -20.15
CA VAL A 128 2.40 2.91 -21.21
C VAL A 128 2.92 3.95 -22.20
N GLN A 129 2.08 4.91 -22.60
CA GLN A 129 2.50 6.00 -23.48
C GLN A 129 3.51 6.93 -22.82
N PHE A 130 3.32 7.27 -21.55
CA PHE A 130 4.24 8.12 -20.79
C PHE A 130 5.65 7.51 -20.72
N PHE A 131 5.72 6.19 -20.56
CA PHE A 131 6.97 5.42 -20.58
C PHE A 131 7.30 4.81 -21.94
N SER A 132 6.80 5.40 -23.04
CA SER A 132 7.11 4.93 -24.39
C SER A 132 8.62 4.84 -24.61
N GLY A 133 9.08 3.68 -25.07
CA GLY A 133 10.51 3.37 -25.25
C GLY A 133 11.13 2.56 -24.10
N LEU A 134 10.41 2.37 -22.99
CA LEU A 134 10.80 1.46 -21.92
C LEU A 134 9.94 0.19 -21.95
N GLU A 135 10.53 -0.96 -21.66
CA GLU A 135 9.82 -2.24 -21.63
C GLU A 135 9.18 -2.46 -20.25
N ILE A 136 7.84 -2.50 -20.20
CA ILE A 136 7.06 -2.82 -19.01
C ILE A 136 6.68 -4.30 -19.07
N VAL A 137 6.86 -5.05 -17.97
CA VAL A 137 6.55 -6.48 -17.95
C VAL A 137 5.03 -6.73 -18.13
N PRO A 138 4.62 -7.90 -18.65
CA PRO A 138 3.21 -8.25 -18.73
C PRO A 138 2.51 -8.14 -17.38
N ASN A 139 1.38 -7.43 -17.33
CA ASN A 139 0.66 -7.09 -16.09
C ASN A 139 1.47 -6.26 -15.07
N GLY A 140 2.57 -5.64 -15.49
CA GLY A 140 3.45 -4.83 -14.64
C GLY A 140 2.86 -3.49 -14.20
N ILE A 141 1.64 -3.13 -14.62
CA ILE A 141 0.96 -1.88 -14.21
C ILE A 141 -0.22 -2.19 -13.30
N THR A 142 -0.14 -1.69 -12.07
CA THR A 142 -1.23 -1.69 -11.09
C THR A 142 -1.69 -0.25 -10.82
N LEU A 143 -2.98 0.00 -11.06
CA LEU A 143 -3.67 1.26 -10.73
C LEU A 143 -4.62 1.02 -9.56
N PRO A 144 -4.19 1.27 -8.32
CA PRO A 144 -5.07 1.14 -7.16
C PRO A 144 -6.24 2.12 -7.23
N VAL A 145 -7.44 1.60 -7.00
CA VAL A 145 -8.67 2.37 -6.85
C VAL A 145 -9.16 2.33 -5.42
N ASP A 146 -9.80 3.42 -5.00
CA ASP A 146 -10.48 3.57 -3.71
C ASP A 146 -11.78 2.72 -3.68
N PHE A 147 -12.42 2.60 -2.51
CA PHE A 147 -13.68 1.86 -2.33
C PHE A 147 -14.84 2.37 -3.20
N GLN A 148 -14.79 3.62 -3.65
CA GLN A 148 -15.78 4.18 -4.59
C GLN A 148 -15.42 3.91 -6.06
N GLY A 149 -14.36 3.14 -6.32
CA GLY A 149 -13.86 2.85 -7.67
C GLY A 149 -13.09 4.01 -8.31
N ARG A 150 -12.73 5.04 -7.53
CA ARG A 150 -11.97 6.20 -8.04
C ARG A 150 -10.48 5.92 -7.98
N SER A 151 -9.72 6.47 -8.93
CA SER A 151 -8.26 6.39 -8.89
C SER A 151 -7.71 7.03 -7.61
N THR A 152 -6.74 6.36 -6.99
CA THR A 152 -6.03 6.86 -5.80
C THR A 152 -4.95 7.91 -6.14
N GLY A 153 -4.76 8.21 -7.44
CA GLY A 153 -3.68 9.08 -7.92
C GLY A 153 -2.30 8.43 -7.83
N GLU A 154 -2.24 7.12 -7.61
CA GLU A 154 -1.02 6.33 -7.61
C GLU A 154 -1.05 5.28 -8.71
N ALA A 155 0.13 4.93 -9.21
CA ALA A 155 0.31 3.70 -9.97
C ALA A 155 1.63 3.05 -9.60
N PHE A 156 1.68 1.77 -9.88
CA PHE A 156 2.85 0.96 -9.68
C PHE A 156 3.21 0.31 -11.01
N VAL A 157 4.47 0.47 -11.41
CA VAL A 157 4.97 0.04 -12.72
C VAL A 157 6.22 -0.82 -12.51
N GLN A 158 6.27 -1.99 -13.11
CA GLN A 158 7.42 -2.87 -13.14
C GLN A 158 8.00 -2.92 -14.56
N PHE A 159 9.24 -2.46 -14.69
CA PHE A 159 10.00 -2.52 -15.94
C PHE A 159 10.74 -3.85 -16.06
N ALA A 160 11.02 -4.28 -17.29
CA ALA A 160 11.78 -5.50 -17.57
C ALA A 160 13.27 -5.37 -17.20
N SER A 161 13.78 -4.14 -17.15
CA SER A 161 15.15 -3.81 -16.77
C SER A 161 15.20 -2.59 -15.84
N GLN A 162 16.32 -2.46 -15.11
CA GLN A 162 16.61 -1.27 -14.30
C GLN A 162 17.13 -0.08 -15.13
N GLU A 163 17.85 -0.36 -16.21
CA GLU A 163 18.49 0.63 -17.11
C GLU A 163 17.49 1.41 -17.96
#